data_AF-A0AAJ5K4X4-F1
#
_entry.id   AF-A0AAJ5K4X4-F1
#
_cell.length_a   1.000
_cell.length_b   1.000
_cell.length_c   1.000
_cell.angle_alpha   90.00
_cell.angle_beta   90.00
_cell.angle_gamma   90.00
#
_symmetry.space_group_name_H-M   'P 1'
#
loop_
_entity.id
_entity.type
_entity.pdbx_description
1 polymer ?
#
loop_
_entity_poly.entity_id
_entity_poly.type
_entity_poly.pdbx_seq_one_letter_code
_entity_poly.pdbx_strand_id
1 'polypeptide(L)'
;MIILASLLARNGIQFFIRLMLFLSLWILVMVFRMIHRKKTRKRIDEQTKYMMEHTKKDENGKYPWEYEDSGRHVWDKKDIK
;
A
#
# COMPACT_ATOMS: atom_id res chain seq x y z
N MET A 1 -45.62 28.35 -0.65
CA MET A 1 -44.15 28.61 -0.68
C MET A 1 -43.41 28.04 0.52
N ILE A 2 -43.92 28.18 1.76
CA ILE A 2 -43.24 27.70 2.98
C ILE A 2 -43.09 26.17 3.02
N ILE A 3 -44.13 25.42 2.65
CA ILE A 3 -44.13 23.95 2.65
C ILE A 3 -43.14 23.36 1.63
N LEU A 4 -43.04 23.97 0.44
CA LEU A 4 -42.06 23.59 -0.58
C LEU A 4 -40.62 23.90 -0.14
N ALA A 5 -40.40 25.05 0.51
CA ALA A 5 -39.11 25.42 1.07
C ALA A 5 -38.69 24.46 2.20
N SER A 6 -39.62 24.03 3.07
CA SER A 6 -39.36 23.02 4.09
C SER A 6 -39.04 21.64 3.50
N LEU A 7 -39.67 21.24 2.40
CA LEU A 7 -39.36 19.99 1.68
C LEU A 7 -37.99 20.05 0.98
N LEU A 8 -37.64 21.16 0.32
CA LEU A 8 -36.31 21.37 -0.26
C LEU A 8 -35.22 21.42 0.82
N ALA A 9 -35.47 22.12 1.94
CA ALA A 9 -34.55 22.17 3.07
C ALA A 9 -34.36 20.78 3.69
N ARG A 10 -35.43 19.98 3.82
CA ARG A 10 -35.35 18.61 4.32
C ARG A 10 -34.49 17.72 3.44
N ASN A 11 -34.62 17.83 2.11
CA ASN A 11 -33.80 17.09 1.16
C ASN A 11 -32.34 17.58 1.17
N GLY A 12 -32.11 18.89 1.26
CA GLY A 12 -30.77 19.47 1.38
C GLY A 12 -30.04 19.06 2.66
N ILE A 13 -30.74 19.03 3.80
CA ILE A 13 -30.22 18.57 5.09
C ILE A 13 -29.87 17.07 5.02
N GLN A 14 -30.71 16.26 4.38
CA GLN A 14 -30.45 14.83 4.22
C GLN A 14 -29.21 14.54 3.35
N PHE A 15 -28.99 15.33 2.28
CA PHE A 15 -27.76 15.29 1.49
C PHE A 15 -26.54 15.76 2.29
N PHE A 16 -26.66 16.84 3.05
CA PHE A 16 -25.58 17.37 3.87
C PHE A 16 -25.14 16.37 4.95
N ILE A 17 -26.09 15.71 5.62
CA ILE A 17 -25.80 14.67 6.61
C ILE A 17 -25.09 13.48 5.94
N ARG A 18 -25.54 13.01 4.77
CA ARG A 18 -24.84 11.96 4.03
C ARG A 18 -23.41 12.36 3.64
N LEU A 19 -23.23 13.60 3.18
CA LEU A 19 -21.91 14.12 2.80
C LEU A 19 -20.98 14.19 4.02
N MET A 20 -21.48 14.65 5.17
CA MET A 20 -20.74 14.69 6.44
C MET A 20 -20.35 13.30 6.94
N LEU A 21 -21.22 12.30 6.77
CA LEU A 21 -20.88 10.91 7.07
C LEU A 21 -19.74 10.40 6.19
N PHE A 22 -19.78 10.67 4.88
CA PHE A 22 -18.70 10.27 3.98
C PHE A 22 -17.39 11.02 4.25
N LEU A 23 -17.44 12.33 4.53
CA LEU A 23 -16.27 13.12 4.91
C LEU A 23 -15.62 12.61 6.20
N SER A 24 -16.43 12.33 7.23
CA SER A 24 -15.92 11.80 8.49
C SER A 24 -15.29 10.42 8.33
N LEU A 25 -15.93 9.51 7.56
CA LEU A 25 -15.35 8.22 7.18
C LEU A 25 -14.04 8.38 6.40
N TRP A 26 -14.00 9.30 5.44
CA TRP A 26 -12.81 9.54 4.62
C TRP A 26 -11.64 10.04 5.48
N ILE A 27 -11.87 11.03 6.34
CA ILE A 27 -10.87 11.56 7.28
C ILE A 27 -10.39 10.45 8.22
N LEU A 28 -11.30 9.65 8.76
CA LEU A 28 -10.97 8.53 9.67
C LEU A 28 -10.01 7.55 8.99
N VAL A 29 -10.34 7.09 7.78
CA VAL A 29 -9.49 6.18 7.00
C VAL A 29 -8.13 6.82 6.71
N MET A 30 -8.10 8.10 6.39
CA MET A 30 -6.85 8.82 6.08
C MET A 30 -5.94 8.92 7.31
N VAL A 31 -6.50 9.23 8.48
CA VAL A 31 -5.78 9.28 9.76
C VAL A 31 -5.24 7.89 10.13
N PHE A 32 -6.07 6.84 10.06
CA PHE A 32 -5.63 5.47 10.29
C PHE A 32 -4.49 5.07 9.35
N ARG A 33 -4.61 5.40 8.05
CA ARG A 33 -3.56 5.16 7.06
C ARG A 33 -2.25 5.87 7.43
N MET A 34 -2.32 7.12 7.89
CA MET A 34 -1.13 7.87 8.29
C MET A 34 -0.46 7.28 9.53
N ILE A 35 -1.24 6.91 10.55
CA ILE A 35 -0.71 6.32 11.79
C ILE A 35 -0.03 4.98 11.50
N HIS A 36 -0.67 4.14 10.70
CA HIS A 36 -0.14 2.80 10.40
C HIS A 36 0.98 2.79 9.35
N ARG A 37 1.21 3.88 8.61
CA ARG A 37 2.24 3.96 7.56
C ARG A 37 3.63 3.61 8.09
N LYS A 38 4.01 4.13 9.26
CA LYS A 38 5.32 3.85 9.88
C LYS A 38 5.46 2.38 10.30
N LYS A 39 4.41 1.80 10.89
CA LYS A 39 4.40 0.39 11.35
C LYS A 39 4.42 -0.57 10.16
N THR A 40 3.71 -0.27 9.08
CA THR A 40 3.71 -1.10 7.87
C THR A 40 5.07 -1.06 7.16
N ARG A 41 5.72 0.11 7.08
CA ARG A 41 7.08 0.21 6.51
C ARG A 41 8.08 -0.64 7.28
N LYS A 42 8.10 -0.54 8.61
CA LYS A 42 9.00 -1.36 9.45
C LYS A 42 8.80 -2.86 9.24
N ARG A 43 7.55 -3.33 9.18
CA ARG A 43 7.25 -4.75 8.93
C ARG A 43 7.73 -5.22 7.55
N ILE A 44 7.54 -4.39 6.53
CA ILE A 44 8.02 -4.71 5.17
C ILE A 44 9.56 -4.77 5.17
N ASP A 45 10.24 -3.78 5.75
CA ASP A 45 11.72 -3.78 5.83
C ASP A 45 12.25 -5.00 6.59
N GLU A 46 11.63 -5.36 7.72
CA GLU A 46 12.01 -6.55 8.49
C GLU A 46 11.82 -7.85 7.70
N GLN A 47 10.71 -7.98 6.99
CA GLN A 47 10.47 -9.12 6.10
C GLN A 47 11.47 -9.15 4.95
N THR A 48 11.74 -8.01 4.31
CA THR A 48 12.73 -7.91 3.24
C THR A 48 14.12 -8.29 3.74
N LYS A 49 14.52 -7.81 4.92
CA LYS A 49 15.80 -8.17 5.55
C LYS A 49 15.88 -9.67 5.84
N TYR A 50 14.81 -10.25 6.39
CA TYR A 50 14.74 -11.69 6.64
C TYR A 50 14.89 -12.50 5.34
N MET A 51 14.18 -12.11 4.28
CA MET A 51 14.27 -12.76 2.96
C MET A 51 15.68 -12.65 2.38
N MET A 52 16.31 -11.48 2.49
CA MET A 52 17.69 -11.26 2.04
C MET A 52 18.69 -12.14 2.81
N GLU A 53 18.52 -12.29 4.12
CA GLU A 53 19.38 -13.12 4.96
C GLU A 53 19.22 -14.62 4.69
N HIS A 54 17.98 -15.07 4.43
CA HIS A 54 17.68 -16.49 4.14
C HIS A 54 17.90 -16.87 2.68
N THR A 55 18.05 -15.87 1.78
CA THR A 55 18.39 -16.14 0.39
C THR A 55 19.87 -16.47 0.29
N LYS A 56 20.20 -17.69 -0.15
CA LYS A 56 21.57 -18.08 -0.46
C LYS A 56 22.16 -17.13 -1.50
N LYS A 57 23.24 -16.45 -1.13
CA LYS A 57 24.08 -15.67 -2.05
C LYS A 57 24.94 -16.62 -2.87
N ASP A 58 25.13 -16.28 -4.13
CA ASP A 58 26.03 -17.01 -5.03
C ASP A 58 27.51 -16.78 -4.63
N GLU A 59 28.45 -17.54 -5.19
CA GLU A 59 29.89 -17.48 -4.89
C GLU A 59 30.51 -16.08 -5.09
N ASN A 60 29.87 -15.25 -5.92
CA ASN A 60 30.24 -13.86 -6.16
C ASN A 60 29.60 -12.86 -5.16
N GLY A 61 28.91 -13.34 -4.14
CA GLY A 61 28.22 -12.53 -3.14
C GLY A 61 26.95 -11.81 -3.62
N LYS A 62 26.49 -12.09 -4.86
CA LYS A 62 25.30 -11.47 -5.48
C LYS A 62 24.02 -12.28 -5.23
N TYR A 63 22.88 -11.59 -5.25
CA TYR A 63 21.57 -12.25 -5.18
C TYR A 63 21.09 -12.74 -6.57
N PRO A 64 20.23 -13.78 -6.64
CA PRO A 64 19.77 -14.35 -7.92
C PRO A 64 19.13 -13.33 -8.87
N TRP A 65 18.30 -12.41 -8.39
CA TRP A 65 17.62 -11.42 -9.23
C TRP A 65 18.54 -10.28 -9.72
N GLU A 66 19.70 -10.06 -9.08
CA GLU A 66 20.67 -9.05 -9.55
C GLU A 66 21.35 -9.45 -10.86
N TYR A 67 21.29 -10.73 -11.21
CA TYR A 67 21.80 -11.25 -12.46
C TYR A 67 20.84 -10.93 -13.63
N GLU A 68 19.53 -11.07 -13.43
CA GLU A 68 18.51 -10.78 -14.46
C GLU A 68 18.53 -9.32 -14.93
N ASP A 69 18.66 -8.36 -14.01
CA ASP A 69 18.81 -6.92 -14.37
C ASP A 69 20.14 -6.59 -15.07
N SER A 70 21.15 -7.47 -14.93
CA SER A 70 22.46 -7.30 -15.56
C SER A 70 22.58 -7.94 -16.95
N GLY A 71 21.48 -8.51 -17.47
CA GLY A 71 21.46 -9.21 -18.75
C GLY A 71 22.16 -10.58 -18.75
N ARG A 72 22.50 -11.13 -17.56
CA ARG A 72 23.05 -12.48 -17.38
C ARG A 72 22.07 -13.29 -16.55
N HIS A 73 21.44 -14.34 -17.08
CA HIS A 73 20.49 -15.11 -16.28
C HIS A 73 21.21 -16.07 -15.31
N VAL A 74 20.63 -16.31 -14.12
CA VAL A 74 21.19 -17.27 -13.14
C VAL A 74 21.28 -18.69 -13.69
N TRP A 75 20.40 -19.03 -14.64
CA TRP A 75 20.36 -20.33 -15.32
C TRP A 75 21.54 -20.55 -16.29
N ASP A 76 22.21 -19.48 -16.70
CA ASP A 76 23.30 -19.48 -17.69
C ASP A 76 24.60 -20.12 -17.12
N LYS A 77 24.73 -20.16 -15.78
CA LYS A 77 25.87 -20.81 -15.10
C LYS A 77 25.74 -22.32 -14.93
N LYS A 78 24.55 -22.92 -15.19
CA LYS A 78 24.35 -24.37 -15.01
C LYS A 78 24.98 -25.22 -16.13
N ASP A 79 25.49 -24.59 -17.18
CA ASP A 79 26.00 -25.28 -18.37
C ASP A 79 27.53 -25.46 -18.37
N ILE A 80 28.24 -25.00 -17.33
CA ILE A 80 29.69 -25.21 -17.21
C ILE A 80 29.92 -26.35 -16.21
N LYS A 81 30.01 -27.55 -16.80
CA LYS A 81 30.34 -28.83 -16.16
C LYS A 81 31.82 -28.90 -15.80
#